data_AF-A0A5P9PEP9-F1
#
_entry.id   AF-A0A5P9PEP9-F1
#
_cell.length_a   1.000
_cell.length_b   1.000
_cell.length_c   1.000
_cell.angle_alpha   90.00
_cell.angle_beta   90.00
_cell.angle_gamma   90.00
#
_symmetry.space_group_name_H-M   'P 1'
#
loop_
_entity.id
_entity.type
_entity.pdbx_description
1 polymer ?
#
loop_
_entity_poly.entity_id
_entity_poly.type
_entity_poly.pdbx_seq_one_letter_code
_entity_poly.pdbx_strand_id
1 'polypeptide(L)'
;MDVTAEQPVLGTASEATAALVRQGWNVHRPPYGYRTMDVAGTPSGSGRPRTRLTPDPLSAPVVQHIFYWRAVTGLDIDQITQRLNNHPDRYPPPGTSGTWHVSAVTRILTNLKYTGYQALRTRDENNRLRPAEQWVLSDQPAHRALITTALFWAAQNPTTDTRRALRHRLLAQPHDLPA
;
A
#
# COMPACT_ATOMS: atom_id res chain seq x y z
N MET A 1 -23.24 18.76 -4.14
CA MET A 1 -23.90 17.59 -3.52
C MET A 1 -22.90 17.01 -2.55
N ASP A 2 -23.14 17.26 -1.27
CA ASP A 2 -22.24 16.87 -0.19
C ASP A 2 -22.45 15.38 0.09
N VAL A 3 -21.58 14.53 -0.45
CA VAL A 3 -21.54 13.11 -0.11
C VAL A 3 -20.77 13.00 1.19
N THR A 4 -21.46 13.19 2.31
CA THR A 4 -20.96 12.79 3.61
C THR A 4 -20.80 11.28 3.58
N ALA A 5 -19.59 10.80 3.28
CA ALA A 5 -19.28 9.39 3.36
C ALA A 5 -19.50 8.96 4.82
N GLU A 6 -20.58 8.22 5.06
CA GLU A 6 -20.94 7.74 6.38
C GLU A 6 -19.77 6.89 6.89
N GLN A 7 -19.15 7.33 7.99
CA GLN A 7 -18.00 6.63 8.54
C GLN A 7 -18.47 5.28 9.10
N PRO A 8 -17.73 4.18 8.87
CA PRO A 8 -18.12 2.87 9.36
C PRO A 8 -18.27 2.88 10.89
N VAL A 9 -19.39 2.37 11.41
CA VAL A 9 -19.59 2.20 12.86
C VAL A 9 -18.70 1.08 13.37
N LEU A 10 -17.79 1.40 14.30
CA LEU A 10 -16.81 0.49 14.89
C LEU A 10 -17.05 0.34 16.40
N GLY A 11 -16.75 -0.83 16.97
CA GLY A 11 -16.74 -1.01 18.44
C GLY A 11 -15.62 -0.17 19.09
N THR A 12 -15.72 0.11 20.40
CA THR A 12 -14.87 1.10 21.11
C THR A 12 -13.36 0.88 20.96
N ALA A 13 -12.90 -0.38 21.05
CA ALA A 13 -11.48 -0.73 20.85
C ALA A 13 -11.02 -0.55 19.39
N SER A 14 -11.94 -0.75 18.44
CA SER A 14 -11.70 -0.52 17.01
C SER A 14 -11.74 0.97 16.66
N GLU A 15 -12.56 1.76 17.36
CA GLU A 15 -12.63 3.21 17.15
C GLU A 15 -11.37 3.93 17.64
N ALA A 16 -10.79 3.51 18.78
CA ALA A 16 -9.52 4.04 19.24
C ALA A 16 -8.39 3.78 18.21
N THR A 17 -8.38 2.59 17.60
CA THR A 17 -7.43 2.26 16.53
C THR A 17 -7.70 3.09 15.27
N ALA A 18 -8.97 3.28 14.90
CA ALA A 18 -9.38 4.11 13.78
C ALA A 18 -8.93 5.57 13.97
N ALA A 19 -9.10 6.15 15.17
CA ALA A 19 -8.65 7.50 15.47
C ALA A 19 -7.13 7.67 15.28
N LEU A 20 -6.33 6.69 15.68
CA LEU A 20 -4.89 6.71 15.44
C LEU A 20 -4.54 6.62 13.95
N VAL A 21 -5.29 5.82 13.19
CA VAL A 21 -5.13 5.69 11.74
C VAL A 21 -5.50 6.98 11.01
N ARG A 22 -6.60 7.65 11.40
CA ARG A 22 -7.00 8.97 10.88
C ARG A 22 -5.87 10.00 11.05
N GLN A 23 -5.21 9.99 12.22
CA GLN A 23 -4.00 10.79 12.51
C GLN A 23 -2.70 10.29 11.84
N GLY A 24 -2.77 9.27 10.98
CA GLY A 24 -1.64 8.73 10.23
C GLY A 24 -0.69 7.85 11.04
N TRP A 25 -1.03 7.41 12.25
CA TRP A 25 -0.14 6.57 13.06
C TRP A 25 -0.08 5.14 12.53
N ASN A 26 1.11 4.56 12.54
CA ASN A 26 1.25 3.14 12.29
C ASN A 26 0.83 2.35 13.53
N VAL A 27 -0.25 1.57 13.40
CA VAL A 27 -0.86 0.79 14.50
C VAL A 27 -0.57 -0.71 14.43
N HIS A 28 0.02 -1.18 13.34
CA HIS A 28 0.29 -2.61 13.09
C HIS A 28 1.71 -2.83 12.58
N ARG A 29 2.08 -4.09 12.34
CA ARG A 29 3.36 -4.43 11.70
C ARG A 29 3.47 -3.68 10.35
N PRO A 30 4.64 -3.07 10.04
CA PRO A 30 4.83 -2.40 8.75
C PRO A 30 4.64 -3.41 7.60
N PRO A 31 3.95 -3.02 6.51
CA PRO A 31 3.85 -3.85 5.32
C PRO A 31 5.21 -3.95 4.63
N TYR A 32 5.43 -5.04 3.87
CA TYR A 32 6.66 -5.24 3.09
C TYR A 32 6.98 -4.02 2.22
N GLY A 33 8.24 -3.60 2.10
CA GLY A 33 8.61 -2.34 1.47
C GLY A 33 8.64 -1.13 2.41
N TYR A 34 8.16 -1.26 3.64
CA TYR A 34 8.27 -0.24 4.68
C TYR A 34 8.89 -0.79 5.95
N ARG A 35 9.48 0.11 6.73
CA ARG A 35 9.90 -0.08 8.13
C ARG A 35 9.26 0.99 9.01
N THR A 36 9.31 0.80 10.32
CA THR A 36 8.84 1.81 11.28
C THR A 36 9.92 2.83 11.59
N MET A 37 9.50 4.08 11.78
CA MET A 37 10.32 5.18 12.29
C MET A 37 9.65 5.74 13.53
N ASP A 38 10.37 5.77 14.65
CA ASP A 38 9.89 6.35 15.90
C ASP A 38 9.74 7.86 15.77
N VAL A 39 8.66 8.39 16.34
CA VAL A 39 8.41 9.84 16.43
C VAL A 39 8.61 10.26 17.87
N ALA A 40 9.67 11.03 18.11
CA ALA A 40 10.03 11.54 19.42
C ALA A 40 8.91 12.43 20.01
N GLY A 41 8.80 12.44 21.35
CA GLY A 41 7.86 13.31 22.06
C GLY A 41 6.38 12.93 21.97
N THR A 42 6.02 11.88 21.21
CA THR A 42 4.64 11.38 21.14
C THR A 42 4.57 9.92 21.61
N PRO A 43 4.42 9.67 22.91
CA PRO A 43 4.27 8.31 23.42
C PRO A 43 2.90 7.73 23.08
N SER A 44 2.86 6.41 22.96
CA SER A 44 1.63 5.61 22.92
C SER A 44 1.11 5.35 24.34
N GLY A 45 -0.09 4.77 24.47
CA GLY A 45 -0.65 4.42 25.78
C GLY A 45 0.19 3.44 26.61
N SER A 46 1.15 2.74 25.99
CA SER A 46 2.11 1.86 26.67
C SER A 46 3.46 2.55 26.99
N GLY A 47 3.56 3.86 26.79
CA GLY A 47 4.79 4.64 27.02
C GLY A 47 5.85 4.51 25.93
N ARG A 48 5.68 3.60 24.96
CA ARG A 48 6.60 3.48 23.80
C ARG A 48 6.37 4.61 22.80
N PRO A 49 7.41 5.07 22.08
CA PRO A 49 7.24 6.04 20.99
C PRO A 49 6.21 5.55 19.96
N ARG A 50 5.39 6.47 19.45
CA ARG A 50 4.55 6.17 18.28
C ARG A 50 5.41 6.10 17.03
N THR A 51 4.95 5.34 16.04
CA THR A 51 5.70 5.12 14.80
C THR A 51 4.95 5.62 13.56
N ARG A 52 5.73 6.04 12.56
CA ARG A 52 5.30 6.25 11.17
C ARG A 52 5.95 5.21 10.28
N LEU A 53 5.44 5.06 9.06
CA LEU A 53 6.10 4.23 8.05
C LEU A 53 7.16 5.06 7.31
N THR A 54 8.28 4.43 7.00
CA THR A 54 9.30 4.97 6.09
C THR A 54 9.74 3.88 5.12
N PRO A 55 10.02 4.20 3.85
CA PRO A 55 10.47 3.21 2.88
C PRO A 55 11.66 2.40 3.39
N ASP A 56 11.59 1.09 3.22
CA ASP A 56 12.72 0.21 3.46
C ASP A 56 13.60 0.19 2.19
N PRO A 57 14.90 0.55 2.27
CA PRO A 57 15.74 0.67 1.08
C PRO A 57 15.85 -0.61 0.24
N LEU A 58 15.77 -1.78 0.87
CA LEU A 58 15.93 -3.07 0.20
C LEU A 58 14.62 -3.53 -0.46
N SER A 59 13.52 -3.48 0.28
CA SER A 59 12.24 -4.04 -0.16
C SER A 59 11.31 -3.05 -0.86
N ALA A 60 11.48 -1.74 -0.68
CA ALA A 60 10.65 -0.73 -1.34
C ALA A 60 10.72 -0.80 -2.88
N PRO A 61 11.90 -0.95 -3.52
CA PRO A 61 11.98 -1.11 -4.97
C PRO A 61 11.26 -2.36 -5.48
N VAL A 62 11.20 -3.43 -4.69
CA VAL A 62 10.50 -4.68 -5.05
C VAL A 62 9.00 -4.43 -5.17
N VAL A 63 8.41 -3.68 -4.25
CA VAL A 63 6.99 -3.26 -4.34
C VAL A 63 6.72 -2.45 -5.60
N GLN A 64 7.61 -1.51 -5.92
CA GLN A 64 7.50 -0.69 -7.14
C GLN A 64 7.51 -1.56 -8.40
N HIS A 65 8.40 -2.55 -8.48
CA HIS A 65 8.43 -3.50 -9.59
C HIS A 65 7.13 -4.32 -9.68
N ILE A 66 6.61 -4.82 -8.56
CA ILE A 66 5.36 -5.60 -8.52
C ILE A 66 4.20 -4.80 -9.12
N PHE A 67 4.02 -3.55 -8.68
CA PHE A 67 2.96 -2.68 -9.20
C PHE A 67 3.21 -2.31 -10.67
N TYR A 68 4.44 -2.02 -11.07
CA TYR A 68 4.77 -1.73 -12.46
C TYR A 68 4.47 -2.92 -13.38
N TRP A 69 4.90 -4.14 -13.01
CA TRP A 69 4.62 -5.33 -13.81
C TRP A 69 3.13 -5.61 -13.91
N ARG A 70 2.39 -5.42 -12.81
CA ARG A 70 0.94 -5.62 -12.83
C ARG A 70 0.23 -4.58 -13.71
N ALA A 71 0.48 -3.29 -13.47
CA ALA A 71 -0.25 -2.20 -14.11
C ALA A 71 0.21 -1.89 -15.55
N VAL A 72 1.52 -1.96 -15.81
CA VAL A 72 2.11 -1.51 -17.09
C VAL A 72 2.44 -2.70 -17.99
N THR A 73 3.08 -3.74 -17.44
CA THR A 73 3.39 -4.95 -18.23
C THR A 73 2.17 -5.86 -18.40
N GLY A 74 1.21 -5.82 -17.46
CA GLY A 74 0.00 -6.64 -17.50
C GLY A 74 0.20 -8.08 -17.02
N LEU A 75 1.27 -8.35 -16.26
CA LEU A 75 1.49 -9.69 -15.70
C LEU A 75 0.38 -10.04 -14.70
N ASP A 76 -0.04 -11.30 -14.69
CA ASP A 76 -0.88 -11.82 -13.61
C ASP A 76 -0.07 -12.09 -12.33
N ILE A 77 -0.78 -12.42 -11.25
CA ILE A 77 -0.17 -12.59 -9.93
C ILE A 77 0.77 -13.80 -9.90
N ASP A 78 0.46 -14.86 -10.65
CA ASP A 78 1.27 -16.08 -10.69
C ASP A 78 2.56 -15.84 -11.47
N GLN A 79 2.49 -15.15 -12.60
CA GLN A 79 3.64 -14.69 -13.38
C GLN A 79 4.55 -13.77 -12.57
N ILE A 80 3.99 -12.83 -11.80
CA ILE A 80 4.77 -11.98 -10.90
C ILE A 80 5.45 -12.82 -9.82
N THR A 81 4.72 -13.74 -9.20
CA THR A 81 5.24 -14.62 -8.14
C THR A 81 6.39 -15.48 -8.65
N GLN A 82 6.23 -16.11 -9.82
CA GLN A 82 7.28 -16.89 -10.46
C GLN A 82 8.50 -16.03 -10.78
N ARG A 83 8.29 -14.84 -11.35
CA ARG A 83 9.38 -13.90 -11.68
C ARG A 83 10.18 -13.48 -10.45
N LEU A 84 9.52 -13.25 -9.32
CA LEU A 84 10.19 -12.94 -8.05
C LEU A 84 11.03 -14.13 -7.57
N ASN A 85 10.47 -15.34 -7.60
CA ASN A 85 11.15 -16.57 -7.17
C ASN A 85 12.34 -16.96 -8.06
N ASN A 86 12.36 -16.56 -9.32
CA ASN A 86 13.50 -16.80 -10.22
C ASN A 86 14.73 -15.93 -9.91
N HIS A 87 14.58 -14.88 -9.09
CA HIS A 87 15.67 -13.96 -8.74
C HIS A 87 15.67 -13.61 -7.23
N PRO A 88 15.88 -14.60 -6.35
CA PRO A 88 15.74 -14.44 -4.90
C PRO A 88 16.71 -13.41 -4.31
N ASP A 89 17.92 -13.26 -4.88
CA ASP A 89 18.91 -12.28 -4.43
C ASP A 89 18.47 -10.84 -4.66
N ARG A 90 17.69 -10.61 -5.73
CA ARG A 90 17.18 -9.29 -6.10
C ARG A 90 15.83 -8.99 -5.44
N TYR A 91 15.04 -10.01 -5.18
CA TYR A 91 13.68 -9.91 -4.66
C TYR A 91 13.51 -10.77 -3.41
N PRO A 92 14.10 -10.37 -2.27
CA PRO A 92 14.03 -11.16 -1.05
C PRO A 92 12.58 -11.28 -0.57
N PRO A 93 12.03 -12.48 -0.38
CA PRO A 93 10.64 -12.66 0.02
C PRO A 93 10.38 -12.16 1.45
N PRO A 94 9.13 -11.82 1.78
CA PRO A 94 8.78 -11.43 3.15
C PRO A 94 8.90 -12.63 4.12
N GLY A 95 9.50 -12.40 5.28
CA GLY A 95 9.59 -13.41 6.35
C GLY A 95 10.74 -14.40 6.15
N THR A 96 10.58 -15.61 6.68
CA THR A 96 11.67 -16.61 6.77
C THR A 96 11.49 -17.81 5.81
N SER A 97 10.42 -17.84 5.01
CA SER A 97 10.12 -18.98 4.11
C SER A 97 11.10 -19.13 2.94
N GLY A 98 11.87 -18.09 2.63
CA GLY A 98 12.80 -18.09 1.49
C GLY A 98 12.12 -18.09 0.12
N THR A 99 10.79 -18.01 0.04
CA THR A 99 10.03 -18.02 -1.22
C THR A 99 8.85 -17.06 -1.23
N TRP A 100 8.51 -16.52 -2.40
CA TRP A 100 7.32 -15.74 -2.65
C TRP A 100 6.11 -16.64 -2.83
N HIS A 101 5.03 -16.28 -2.13
CA HIS A 101 3.71 -16.86 -2.30
C HIS A 101 2.78 -15.90 -3.03
N VAL A 102 1.86 -16.44 -3.82
CA VAL A 102 0.77 -15.71 -4.49
C VAL A 102 0.02 -14.81 -3.50
N SER A 103 -0.28 -15.32 -2.30
CA SER A 103 -0.97 -14.55 -1.26
C SER A 103 -0.18 -13.32 -0.78
N ALA A 104 1.15 -13.38 -0.77
CA ALA A 104 2.00 -12.25 -0.42
C ALA A 104 1.93 -11.15 -1.50
N VAL A 105 2.00 -11.54 -2.78
CA VAL A 105 1.86 -10.62 -3.91
C VAL A 105 0.47 -9.99 -3.94
N THR A 106 -0.59 -10.78 -3.76
CA THR A 106 -1.98 -10.29 -3.64
C THR A 106 -2.12 -9.29 -2.49
N ARG A 107 -1.52 -9.58 -1.34
CA ARG A 107 -1.55 -8.67 -0.19
C ARG A 107 -0.81 -7.36 -0.47
N ILE A 108 0.26 -7.39 -1.27
CA ILE A 108 0.96 -6.16 -1.69
C ILE A 108 0.07 -5.33 -2.62
N LEU A 109 -0.46 -5.95 -3.68
CA LEU A 109 -1.27 -5.25 -4.69
C LEU A 109 -2.56 -4.65 -4.12
N THR A 110 -3.13 -5.25 -3.07
CA THR A 110 -4.40 -4.80 -2.46
C THR A 110 -4.23 -3.88 -1.24
N ASN A 111 -3.02 -3.42 -0.93
CA ASN A 111 -2.77 -2.63 0.27
C ASN A 111 -2.64 -1.13 -0.07
N LEU A 112 -3.68 -0.36 0.27
CA LEU A 112 -3.72 1.08 0.06
C LEU A 112 -2.57 1.85 0.73
N LYS A 113 -1.91 1.28 1.75
CA LYS A 113 -0.76 1.93 2.38
C LYS A 113 0.39 2.24 1.42
N TYR A 114 0.47 1.60 0.26
CA TYR A 114 1.48 1.93 -0.75
C TYR A 114 1.28 3.28 -1.42
N THR A 115 0.08 3.88 -1.29
CA THR A 115 -0.26 5.21 -1.82
C THR A 115 0.12 6.37 -0.88
N GLY A 116 0.71 6.09 0.28
CA GLY A 116 1.15 7.10 1.24
C GLY A 116 0.17 7.38 2.39
N TYR A 117 -1.03 6.80 2.36
CA TYR A 117 -2.01 6.91 3.45
C TYR A 117 -1.87 5.77 4.45
N GLN A 118 -2.19 5.99 5.72
CA GLN A 118 -2.53 4.85 6.58
C GLN A 118 -3.89 4.30 6.18
N ALA A 119 -4.05 3.00 6.38
CA ALA A 119 -5.29 2.30 6.08
C ALA A 119 -5.51 1.19 7.09
N LEU A 120 -6.76 1.06 7.56
CA LEU A 120 -7.23 0.00 8.41
C LEU A 120 -8.43 -0.67 7.76
N ARG A 121 -8.28 -1.97 7.48
CA ARG A 121 -9.41 -2.80 7.04
C ARG A 121 -10.39 -2.92 8.19
N THR A 122 -11.65 -2.57 7.91
CA THR A 122 -12.74 -2.66 8.87
C THR A 122 -13.53 -3.94 8.65
N ARG A 123 -14.27 -4.35 9.67
CA ARG A 123 -15.17 -5.52 9.62
C ARG A 123 -16.59 -5.10 9.98
N ASP A 124 -17.57 -5.84 9.50
CA ASP A 124 -18.97 -5.67 9.88
C ASP A 124 -19.29 -6.38 11.22
N GLU A 125 -20.54 -6.25 11.70
CA GLU A 125 -20.99 -6.93 12.92
C GLU A 125 -20.86 -8.45 12.88
N ASN A 126 -20.83 -9.03 11.68
CA ASN A 126 -20.67 -10.47 11.43
C ASN A 126 -19.18 -10.85 11.22
N ASN A 127 -18.25 -9.94 11.54
CA ASN A 127 -16.81 -10.10 11.40
C ASN A 127 -16.32 -10.32 9.95
N ARG A 128 -17.13 -9.96 8.94
CA ARG A 128 -16.76 -10.00 7.52
C ARG A 128 -16.00 -8.75 7.14
N LEU A 129 -15.05 -8.87 6.21
CA LEU A 129 -14.30 -7.71 5.72
C LEU A 129 -15.24 -6.77 4.94
N ARG A 130 -15.23 -5.50 5.31
CA ARG A 130 -15.95 -4.45 4.58
C ARG A 130 -15.22 -4.09 3.26
N PRO A 131 -15.94 -3.56 2.26
CA PRO A 131 -15.34 -3.10 1.02
C PRO A 131 -14.38 -1.91 1.27
N ALA A 132 -13.49 -1.62 0.32
CA ALA A 132 -12.38 -0.69 0.51
C ALA A 132 -12.84 0.75 0.81
N GLU A 133 -14.01 1.14 0.30
CA GLU A 133 -14.66 2.44 0.50
C GLU A 133 -15.08 2.65 1.97
N GLN A 134 -15.24 1.55 2.72
CA GLN A 134 -15.59 1.56 4.14
C GLN A 134 -14.36 1.31 5.04
N TRP A 135 -13.15 1.32 4.49
CA TRP A 135 -11.93 1.26 5.30
C TRP A 135 -11.64 2.63 5.92
N VAL A 136 -10.99 2.64 7.08
CA VAL A 136 -10.52 3.88 7.70
C VAL A 136 -9.18 4.24 7.08
N LEU A 137 -9.08 5.45 6.53
CA LEU A 137 -7.84 6.01 5.99
C LEU A 137 -7.32 7.14 6.91
N SER A 138 -6.05 7.50 6.76
CA SER A 138 -5.55 8.75 7.32
C SER A 138 -6.16 9.96 6.62
N ASP A 139 -6.38 11.05 7.35
CA ASP A 139 -7.00 12.27 6.80
C ASP A 139 -6.07 12.98 5.81
N GLN A 140 -4.76 12.74 5.92
CA GLN A 140 -3.70 13.27 5.06
C GLN A 140 -2.71 12.16 4.71
N PRO A 141 -1.89 12.32 3.64
CA PRO A 141 -0.73 11.46 3.42
C PRO A 141 0.15 11.39 4.68
N ALA A 142 0.41 10.18 5.16
CA ALA A 142 1.05 9.92 6.45
C ALA A 142 2.52 9.49 6.33
N HIS A 143 2.94 9.06 5.13
CA HIS A 143 4.30 8.62 4.83
C HIS A 143 4.59 8.73 3.34
N ARG A 144 5.87 8.62 2.96
CA ARG A 144 6.28 8.64 1.55
C ARG A 144 5.62 7.48 0.80
N ALA A 145 4.80 7.81 -0.19
CA ALA A 145 4.19 6.82 -1.06
C ALA A 145 5.29 6.05 -1.85
N LEU A 146 5.12 4.73 -1.96
CA LEU A 146 5.91 3.93 -2.90
C LEU A 146 5.30 3.96 -4.30
N ILE A 147 3.99 4.12 -4.38
CA ILE A 147 3.18 4.00 -5.60
C ILE A 147 2.22 5.18 -5.68
N THR A 148 1.97 5.69 -6.88
CA THR A 148 0.92 6.70 -7.08
C THR A 148 -0.47 6.06 -7.04
N THR A 149 -1.49 6.82 -6.65
CA THR A 149 -2.89 6.34 -6.66
C THR A 149 -3.32 5.82 -8.03
N ALA A 150 -2.87 6.47 -9.12
CA ALA A 150 -3.13 6.03 -10.49
C ALA A 150 -2.53 4.64 -10.78
N LEU A 151 -1.27 4.39 -10.38
CA LEU A 151 -0.64 3.09 -10.61
C LEU A 151 -1.24 1.99 -9.73
N PHE A 152 -1.68 2.33 -8.51
CA PHE A 152 -2.43 1.42 -7.65
C PHE A 152 -3.71 0.94 -8.34
N TRP A 153 -4.56 1.86 -8.80
CA TRP A 153 -5.83 1.48 -9.46
C TRP A 153 -5.62 0.78 -10.80
N ALA A 154 -4.61 1.18 -11.58
CA ALA A 154 -4.24 0.48 -12.81
C ALA A 154 -3.83 -0.99 -12.55
N ALA A 155 -3.21 -1.28 -11.39
CA ALA A 155 -2.85 -2.64 -11.02
C ALA A 155 -4.05 -3.51 -10.63
N GLN A 156 -5.16 -2.90 -10.18
CA GLN A 156 -6.40 -3.61 -9.86
C GLN A 156 -7.07 -4.15 -11.13
N ASN A 157 -7.04 -3.38 -12.22
CA ASN A 157 -7.65 -3.71 -13.51
C ASN A 157 -6.70 -3.39 -14.67
N PRO A 158 -5.69 -4.24 -14.95
CA PRO A 158 -4.71 -3.97 -16.00
C PRO A 158 -5.30 -4.23 -17.39
N THR A 159 -6.13 -3.31 -17.87
CA THR A 159 -6.64 -3.30 -19.26
C THR A 159 -5.52 -2.89 -20.22
N THR A 160 -5.56 -3.44 -21.45
CA THR A 160 -4.56 -3.16 -22.50
C THR A 160 -4.46 -1.66 -22.84
N ASP A 161 -5.55 -0.91 -22.70
CA ASP A 161 -5.60 0.53 -23.01
C ASP A 161 -4.88 1.36 -21.94
N THR A 162 -5.06 1.01 -20.67
CA THR A 162 -4.32 1.60 -19.54
C THR A 162 -2.80 1.39 -19.69
N ARG A 163 -2.37 0.23 -20.23
CA ARG A 163 -0.95 -0.05 -20.52
C ARG A 163 -0.37 0.93 -21.55
N ARG A 164 -1.13 1.27 -22.59
CA ARG A 164 -0.70 2.20 -23.65
C ARG A 164 -0.58 3.64 -23.13
N ALA A 165 -1.59 4.10 -22.39
CA ALA A 165 -1.63 5.45 -21.83
C ALA A 165 -0.53 5.70 -20.77
N LEU A 166 -0.32 4.77 -19.84
CA LEU A 166 0.73 4.89 -18.82
C LEU A 166 2.13 4.75 -19.39
N ARG A 167 2.34 3.85 -20.36
CA ARG A 167 3.64 3.69 -21.05
C ARG A 167 4.04 4.97 -21.77
N HIS A 168 3.12 5.61 -22.51
CA HIS A 168 3.40 6.88 -23.19
C HIS A 168 3.78 7.99 -22.19
N ARG A 169 3.08 8.07 -21.05
CA ARG A 169 3.32 9.10 -20.03
C ARG A 169 4.60 8.90 -19.20
N LEU A 170 5.02 7.65 -18.98
CA LEU A 170 6.26 7.32 -18.26
C LEU A 170 7.52 7.40 -19.16
N LEU A 171 7.36 7.14 -20.45
CA LEU A 171 8.45 7.30 -21.44
C LEU A 171 8.62 8.76 -21.90
N ALA A 172 7.57 9.58 -21.81
CA ALA A 172 7.68 11.03 -21.94
C ALA A 172 8.35 11.61 -20.68
N GLN A 173 9.67 11.75 -20.72
CA GLN A 173 10.40 12.58 -19.75
C GLN A 173 10.01 14.07 -19.96
N PRO A 174 9.99 14.92 -18.92
CA PRO A 174 9.53 16.31 -19.00
C PRO A 174 10.48 17.27 -19.75
N HIS A 175 11.38 16.77 -20.61
CA HIS A 175 12.36 17.60 -21.32
C HIS A 175 11.97 17.93 -22.77
N ASP A 176 10.79 17.49 -23.22
CA ASP A 176 10.28 17.75 -24.57
C ASP A 176 8.99 18.61 -24.55
N LEU A 177 9.03 19.77 -23.88
CA LEU A 177 8.04 20.84 -24.11
C LEU A 177 8.79 22.06 -24.65
N PRO A 178 8.42 22.61 -25.82
CA PRO A 178 9.00 23.87 -26.30
C PRO A 178 8.60 25.01 -25.36
N ALA A 179 9.52 25.97 -25.22
CA ALA A 179 9.48 27.10 -24.30
C ALA A 179 8.22 27.97 -24.40
#